data_AF-A0A0H3JB66-F1
#
_entry.id   AF-A0A0H3JB66-F1
#
_cell.length_a   1.000
_cell.length_b   1.000
_cell.length_c   1.000
_cell.angle_alpha   90.00
_cell.angle_beta   90.00
_cell.angle_gamma   90.00
#
_symmetry.space_group_name_H-M   'P 1'
#
loop_
_entity.id
_entity.type
_entity.pdbx_description
1 polymer ?
#
loop_
_entity_poly.entity_id
_entity_poly.type
_entity_poly.pdbx_seq_one_letter_code
_entity_poly.pdbx_strand_id
1 'polypeptide(L)'
;MGKSVGAVAANQCEGAYNEDGKGLSTQDVAPKGVPNYPLTCNPSDVLEAMRQDREILYFADVQVRGAYPKYMDRYFRDNNIKIKKSPADEEILKNTVDFVSFSYYMSSCATADPEKRKLGNGNIISGVPNPYLKTSDWGWQIDPQGLRYILNLLYDRYQKPLFIVENGLGAVDKLVRDEKENKTVIDDYRIKYLKDHLIQVSEAIEDGVEVIGYTTWGCIDLVSASTAEFRKRYGFIYVDRNDDGNGTLERYRKKSFYWYKEVISSNGESLFTKDLR
;
A
#
# COMPACT_ATOMS: atom_id res chain seq x y z
N MET A 1 0.14 -12.42 -27.92
CA MET A 1 -0.47 -11.22 -27.32
C MET A 1 -0.76 -11.53 -25.86
N GLY A 2 0.13 -11.10 -24.96
CA GLY A 2 -0.06 -11.29 -23.52
C GLY A 2 -1.11 -10.31 -23.01
N LYS A 3 -2.26 -10.83 -22.58
CA LYS A 3 -3.23 -10.03 -21.83
C LYS A 3 -2.67 -9.88 -20.42
N SER A 4 -2.18 -8.69 -20.04
CA SER A 4 -1.92 -8.39 -18.64
C SER A 4 -3.26 -8.39 -17.92
N VAL A 5 -3.51 -9.39 -17.07
CA VAL A 5 -4.64 -9.35 -16.15
C VAL A 5 -4.20 -8.41 -15.02
N GLY A 6 -4.61 -7.15 -15.09
CA GLY A 6 -4.41 -6.21 -13.99
C GLY A 6 -5.21 -6.69 -12.78
N ALA A 7 -4.55 -6.84 -11.64
CA ALA A 7 -5.24 -6.96 -10.37
C ALA A 7 -5.94 -5.63 -10.10
N VAL A 8 -7.25 -5.66 -9.88
CA VAL A 8 -8.07 -4.46 -9.68
C VAL A 8 -8.35 -4.32 -8.20
N ALA A 9 -7.90 -3.21 -7.60
CA ALA A 9 -8.26 -2.75 -6.28
C ALA A 9 -9.78 -2.54 -6.16
N ALA A 10 -10.36 -2.58 -4.97
CA ALA A 10 -11.78 -2.27 -4.79
C ALA A 10 -12.15 -0.87 -5.33
N ASN A 11 -11.28 0.13 -5.13
CA ASN A 11 -11.43 1.50 -5.67
C ASN A 11 -11.23 1.58 -7.20
N GLN A 12 -10.62 0.57 -7.82
CA GLN A 12 -10.39 0.51 -9.27
C GLN A 12 -11.53 -0.22 -10.03
N CYS A 13 -12.42 -0.91 -9.32
CA CYS A 13 -13.63 -1.55 -9.86
C CYS A 13 -14.83 -0.58 -9.97
N GLU A 14 -14.69 0.69 -9.59
CA GLU A 14 -15.80 1.65 -9.52
C GLU A 14 -16.06 2.32 -10.88
N GLY A 15 -17.00 1.75 -11.64
CA GLY A 15 -17.38 2.19 -12.99
C GLY A 15 -18.29 3.42 -13.06
N ALA A 16 -17.93 4.54 -12.42
CA ALA A 16 -18.80 5.73 -12.36
C ALA A 16 -18.12 7.07 -12.74
N TYR A 17 -16.96 7.06 -13.42
CA TYR A 17 -16.24 8.31 -13.75
C TYR A 17 -17.09 9.33 -14.53
N ASN A 18 -18.05 8.84 -15.34
CA ASN A 18 -18.87 9.65 -16.24
C ASN A 18 -20.38 9.66 -15.94
N GLU A 19 -20.88 8.86 -15.00
CA GLU A 19 -22.34 8.72 -14.79
C GLU A 19 -22.84 9.34 -13.47
N ASP A 20 -22.02 9.40 -12.41
CA ASP A 20 -22.46 9.89 -11.08
C ASP A 20 -21.65 11.08 -10.53
N GLY A 21 -20.98 11.86 -11.40
CA GLY A 21 -20.31 13.10 -10.99
C GLY A 21 -19.03 12.93 -10.14
N LYS A 22 -18.46 11.72 -10.06
CA LYS A 22 -17.20 11.44 -9.33
C LYS A 22 -15.98 12.18 -9.91
N GLY A 23 -15.88 12.29 -11.24
CA GLY A 23 -14.68 12.80 -11.91
C GLY A 23 -13.58 11.75 -12.11
N LEU A 24 -12.36 12.21 -12.44
CA LEU A 24 -11.22 11.35 -12.80
C LEU A 24 -10.81 10.42 -11.64
N SER A 25 -10.35 9.21 -11.99
CA SER A 25 -9.94 8.16 -11.04
C SER A 25 -8.89 8.65 -10.04
N THR A 26 -9.07 8.29 -8.76
CA THR A 26 -8.09 8.49 -7.69
C THR A 26 -6.90 7.57 -7.93
N GLN A 27 -5.96 7.99 -8.78
CA GLN A 27 -4.65 7.35 -8.87
C GLN A 27 -3.94 7.49 -7.51
N ASP A 28 -3.05 6.56 -7.20
CA ASP A 28 -2.16 6.73 -6.05
C ASP A 28 -1.39 8.04 -6.21
N VAL A 29 -1.74 9.02 -5.38
CA VAL A 29 -1.11 10.35 -5.38
C VAL A 29 0.38 10.19 -4.99
N ALA A 30 0.66 9.26 -4.08
CA ALA A 30 1.99 8.73 -3.81
C ALA A 30 2.09 7.28 -4.33
N PRO A 31 2.67 7.05 -5.53
CA PRO A 31 2.63 5.74 -6.22
C PRO A 31 3.38 4.61 -5.48
N LYS A 32 4.15 4.97 -4.46
CA LYS A 32 4.76 4.05 -3.50
C LYS A 32 4.64 4.69 -2.13
N GLY A 33 3.71 4.27 -1.29
CA GLY A 33 3.65 4.67 0.12
C GLY A 33 4.75 4.05 0.96
N VAL A 34 5.95 3.89 0.40
CA VAL A 34 7.09 3.19 1.00
C VAL A 34 8.01 4.24 1.62
N PRO A 35 7.99 4.44 2.95
CA PRO A 35 8.97 5.31 3.59
C PRO A 35 10.36 4.68 3.54
N ASN A 36 11.40 5.50 3.30
CA ASN A 36 12.78 5.05 3.36
C ASN A 36 13.44 5.47 4.68
N TYR A 37 13.86 4.48 5.46
CA TYR A 37 14.68 4.72 6.64
C TYR A 37 16.15 4.75 6.28
N PRO A 38 16.98 5.58 6.91
CA PRO A 38 18.42 5.44 6.77
C PRO A 38 18.87 4.12 7.42
N LEU A 39 19.69 3.33 6.71
CA LEU A 39 20.20 2.05 7.22
C LEU A 39 21.03 2.24 8.50
N THR A 40 21.77 3.35 8.59
CA THR A 40 22.56 3.73 9.76
C THR A 40 22.42 5.22 10.04
N CYS A 41 22.89 5.69 11.21
CA CYS A 41 22.97 7.12 11.52
C CYS A 41 24.11 7.85 10.79
N ASN A 42 24.79 7.21 9.83
CA ASN A 42 25.79 7.86 9.01
C ASN A 42 25.12 8.98 8.19
N PRO A 43 25.62 10.23 8.22
CA PRO A 43 25.03 11.34 7.47
C PRO A 43 24.82 11.05 5.98
N SER A 44 25.67 10.22 5.36
CA SER A 44 25.52 9.81 3.97
C SER A 44 24.28 8.95 3.75
N ASP A 45 23.96 8.05 4.68
CA ASP A 45 22.74 7.21 4.61
C ASP A 45 21.48 8.06 4.85
N VAL A 46 21.56 9.06 5.74
CA VAL A 46 20.48 10.03 5.99
C VAL A 46 20.19 10.85 4.73
N LEU A 47 21.23 11.37 4.07
CA LEU A 47 21.08 12.11 2.81
C LEU A 47 20.55 11.23 1.67
N GLU A 48 20.96 9.95 1.64
CA GLU A 48 20.47 9.00 0.65
C GLU A 48 18.99 8.64 0.87
N ALA A 49 18.56 8.44 2.12
CA ALA A 49 17.13 8.27 2.45
C ALA A 49 16.31 9.47 1.99
N MET A 50 16.75 10.69 2.31
CA MET A 50 16.10 11.92 1.84
C MET A 50 16.05 12.01 0.30
N ARG A 51 17.10 11.57 -0.40
CA ARG A 51 17.14 11.56 -1.87
C ARG A 51 16.10 10.59 -2.43
N GLN A 52 16.03 9.36 -1.92
CA GLN A 52 15.07 8.35 -2.37
C GLN A 52 13.62 8.76 -2.07
N ASP A 53 13.36 9.32 -0.89
CA ASP A 53 12.03 9.85 -0.55
C ASP A 53 11.61 10.97 -1.51
N ARG A 54 12.52 11.89 -1.86
CA ARG A 54 12.25 12.94 -2.86
C ARG A 54 11.93 12.39 -4.25
N GLU A 55 12.57 11.30 -4.67
CA GLU A 55 12.29 10.66 -5.96
C GLU A 55 10.90 10.00 -6.00
N ILE A 56 10.37 9.59 -4.86
CA ILE A 56 9.02 9.02 -4.75
C ILE A 56 7.97 10.11 -4.53
N LEU A 57 8.25 11.07 -3.66
CA LEU A 57 7.29 12.10 -3.25
C LEU A 57 7.13 13.23 -4.27
N TYR A 58 8.03 13.41 -5.25
CA TYR A 58 7.88 14.54 -6.18
C TYR A 58 6.60 14.45 -7.03
N PHE A 59 6.11 13.25 -7.31
CA PHE A 59 4.82 13.06 -8.00
C PHE A 59 3.66 13.58 -7.14
N ALA A 60 3.65 13.23 -5.85
CA ALA A 60 2.69 13.74 -4.89
C ALA A 60 2.84 15.26 -4.71
N ASP A 61 4.07 15.79 -4.66
CA ASP A 61 4.32 17.24 -4.60
C ASP A 61 3.64 17.97 -5.77
N VAL A 62 3.73 17.44 -6.98
CA VAL A 62 3.06 18.03 -8.16
C VAL A 62 1.54 17.99 -8.02
N GLN A 63 0.95 16.85 -7.65
CA GLN A 63 -0.50 16.71 -7.53
C GLN A 63 -1.11 17.52 -6.37
N VAL A 64 -0.37 17.64 -5.27
CA VAL A 64 -0.86 18.28 -4.04
C VAL A 64 -0.59 19.78 -4.01
N ARG A 65 0.56 20.23 -4.54
CA ARG A 65 0.99 21.64 -4.51
C ARG A 65 0.85 22.35 -5.85
N GLY A 66 0.59 21.62 -6.93
CA GLY A 66 0.40 22.18 -8.26
C GLY A 66 1.67 22.74 -8.89
N ALA A 67 2.84 22.28 -8.45
CA ALA A 67 4.11 22.73 -8.98
C ALA A 67 5.18 21.64 -8.82
N TYR A 68 6.15 21.64 -9.73
CA TYR A 68 7.33 20.80 -9.59
C TYR A 68 8.18 21.31 -8.42
N PRO A 69 8.59 20.43 -7.50
CA PRO A 69 9.45 20.85 -6.41
C PRO A 69 10.86 21.18 -6.91
N LYS A 70 11.44 22.26 -6.40
CA LYS A 70 12.75 22.79 -6.87
C LYS A 70 13.93 21.83 -6.76
N TYR A 71 13.88 20.87 -5.83
CA TYR A 71 14.94 19.87 -5.73
C TYR A 71 15.03 18.98 -6.99
N MET A 72 13.96 18.87 -7.78
CA MET A 72 13.97 18.12 -9.04
C MET A 72 14.69 18.87 -10.17
N ASP A 73 14.88 20.19 -10.08
CA ASP A 73 15.62 20.96 -11.09
C ASP A 73 17.06 20.41 -11.24
N ARG A 74 17.69 20.04 -10.11
CA ARG A 74 18.99 19.38 -10.09
C ARG A 74 18.93 18.00 -10.75
N TYR A 75 17.95 17.18 -10.37
CA TYR A 75 17.79 15.83 -10.93
C TYR A 75 17.60 15.89 -12.45
N PHE A 76 16.73 16.77 -12.93
CA PHE A 76 16.48 16.93 -14.37
C PHE A 76 17.71 17.40 -15.12
N ARG A 77 18.43 18.39 -14.59
CA ARG A 77 19.68 18.86 -15.18
C ARG A 77 20.73 17.74 -15.25
N ASP A 78 20.97 17.06 -14.13
CA ASP A 78 22.01 16.05 -14.00
C ASP A 78 21.71 14.80 -14.87
N ASN A 79 20.44 14.56 -15.23
CA ASN A 79 19.98 13.49 -16.13
C ASN A 79 19.62 13.96 -17.56
N ASN A 80 19.91 15.21 -17.92
CA ASN A 80 19.55 15.80 -19.22
C ASN A 80 18.06 15.67 -19.59
N ILE A 81 17.18 15.78 -18.60
CA ILE A 81 15.72 15.76 -18.75
C ILE A 81 15.25 17.20 -18.96
N LYS A 82 14.52 17.44 -20.05
CA LYS A 82 13.85 18.71 -20.32
C LYS A 82 12.35 18.49 -20.40
N ILE A 83 11.62 18.97 -19.39
CA ILE A 83 10.17 18.92 -19.43
C ILE A 83 9.68 19.98 -20.40
N LYS A 84 8.94 19.54 -21.42
CA LYS A 84 8.22 20.45 -22.32
C LYS A 84 6.98 20.94 -21.59
N LYS A 85 6.96 22.22 -21.23
CA LYS A 85 5.84 22.88 -20.56
C LYS A 85 5.37 24.06 -21.38
N SER A 86 4.08 24.27 -21.43
CA SER A 86 3.42 25.48 -21.91
C SER A 86 2.89 26.29 -20.71
N PRO A 87 2.59 27.59 -20.87
CA PRO A 87 1.91 28.37 -19.84
C PRO A 87 0.56 27.75 -19.41
N ALA A 88 -0.12 27.04 -20.31
CA ALA A 88 -1.36 26.34 -19.99
C ALA A 88 -1.14 25.18 -19.00
N ASP A 89 -0.01 24.49 -19.06
CA ASP A 89 0.29 23.41 -18.12
C ASP A 89 0.48 23.95 -16.69
N GLU A 90 1.08 25.14 -16.54
CA GLU A 90 1.24 25.79 -15.24
C GLU A 90 -0.11 26.19 -14.62
N GLU A 91 -1.06 26.65 -15.44
CA GLU A 91 -2.42 26.92 -14.98
C GLU A 91 -3.18 25.64 -14.63
N ILE A 92 -3.04 24.57 -15.44
CA ILE A 92 -3.68 23.28 -15.17
C ILE A 92 -3.19 22.70 -13.84
N LEU A 93 -1.89 22.76 -13.56
CA LEU A 93 -1.32 22.19 -12.33
C LEU A 93 -1.85 22.86 -11.06
N LYS A 94 -2.36 24.10 -11.10
CA LYS A 94 -2.99 24.74 -9.94
C LYS A 94 -4.24 24.01 -9.44
N ASN A 95 -4.84 23.14 -10.26
CA ASN A 95 -5.95 22.28 -9.85
C ASN A 95 -5.41 21.07 -9.08
N THR A 96 -5.26 21.23 -7.76
CA THR A 96 -4.67 20.23 -6.87
C THR A 96 -5.73 19.29 -6.27
N VAL A 97 -5.32 18.09 -5.89
CA VAL A 97 -6.20 17.07 -5.27
C VAL A 97 -6.75 17.49 -3.91
N ASP A 98 -7.94 17.00 -3.54
CA ASP A 98 -8.56 17.27 -2.22
C ASP A 98 -7.95 16.45 -1.09
N PHE A 99 -7.45 15.24 -1.39
CA PHE A 99 -6.84 14.31 -0.44
C PHE A 99 -5.68 13.55 -1.09
N VAL A 100 -4.87 12.88 -0.27
CA VAL A 100 -3.73 12.06 -0.73
C VAL A 100 -4.06 10.58 -0.52
N SER A 101 -4.17 9.82 -1.60
CA SER A 101 -4.27 8.36 -1.54
C SER A 101 -2.92 7.68 -1.73
N PHE A 102 -2.73 6.53 -1.08
CA PHE A 102 -1.54 5.71 -1.25
C PHE A 102 -1.76 4.23 -0.91
N SER A 103 -0.94 3.37 -1.53
CA SER A 103 -0.76 1.97 -1.17
C SER A 103 0.38 1.80 -0.16
N TYR A 104 0.16 1.04 0.90
CA TYR A 104 1.17 0.67 1.89
C TYR A 104 1.32 -0.84 2.00
N TYR A 105 2.56 -1.32 2.04
CA TYR A 105 2.85 -2.74 2.31
C TYR A 105 4.08 -2.95 3.18
N MET A 106 5.11 -2.12 3.00
CA MET A 106 6.37 -2.21 3.72
C MET A 106 7.08 -0.84 3.73
N SER A 107 8.03 -0.68 4.64
CA SER A 107 9.11 0.31 4.55
C SER A 107 10.34 -0.27 3.83
N SER A 108 11.33 0.57 3.59
CA SER A 108 12.63 0.22 2.99
C SER A 108 13.76 0.88 3.76
N CYS A 109 14.99 0.36 3.67
CA CYS A 109 16.18 1.08 4.10
C CYS A 109 17.01 1.60 2.92
N ALA A 110 17.56 2.81 3.10
CA ALA A 110 18.45 3.48 2.18
C ALA A 110 19.88 3.53 2.73
N THR A 111 20.87 3.33 1.87
CA THR A 111 22.31 3.38 2.22
C THR A 111 23.11 4.01 1.09
N ALA A 112 24.08 4.85 1.46
CA ALA A 112 25.05 5.42 0.53
C ALA A 112 26.18 4.43 0.20
N ASP A 113 26.33 3.35 0.97
CA ASP A 113 27.33 2.31 0.77
C ASP A 113 26.92 1.37 -0.39
N PRO A 114 27.63 1.40 -1.54
CA PRO A 114 27.27 0.61 -2.72
C PRO A 114 27.35 -0.90 -2.47
N GLU A 115 28.22 -1.36 -1.57
CA GLU A 115 28.37 -2.80 -1.25
C GLU A 115 27.16 -3.34 -0.48
N LYS A 116 26.47 -2.45 0.24
CA LYS A 116 25.26 -2.78 1.01
C LYS A 116 23.97 -2.63 0.20
N ARG A 117 24.01 -1.99 -0.97
CA ARG A 117 22.86 -1.85 -1.90
C ARG A 117 22.49 -3.16 -2.62
N LYS A 118 22.65 -4.30 -1.95
CA LYS A 118 22.24 -5.60 -2.51
C LYS A 118 20.72 -5.59 -2.68
N LEU A 119 20.28 -5.57 -3.94
CA LEU A 119 18.88 -5.70 -4.33
C LEU A 119 18.33 -7.00 -3.73
N GLY A 120 17.30 -6.90 -2.89
CA GLY A 120 16.57 -8.08 -2.43
C GLY A 120 16.01 -8.86 -3.62
N ASN A 121 16.28 -10.17 -3.68
CA ASN A 121 15.72 -11.03 -4.71
C ASN A 121 14.18 -10.97 -4.65
N GLY A 122 13.55 -10.37 -5.66
CA GLY A 122 12.10 -10.47 -5.87
C GLY A 122 11.25 -9.22 -5.58
N ASN A 123 11.83 -8.08 -5.19
CA ASN A 123 11.03 -6.87 -4.92
C ASN A 123 11.04 -5.87 -6.09
N ILE A 124 9.83 -5.39 -6.44
CA ILE A 124 9.58 -4.23 -7.32
C ILE A 124 10.09 -2.92 -6.67
N ILE A 125 10.39 -2.97 -5.37
CA ILE A 125 10.88 -1.87 -4.55
C ILE A 125 12.40 -2.05 -4.35
N SER A 126 13.17 -1.09 -4.83
CA SER A 126 14.62 -0.98 -4.60
C SER A 126 14.90 -0.56 -3.16
N GLY A 127 15.79 -1.28 -2.46
CA GLY A 127 16.19 -0.92 -1.10
C GLY A 127 16.96 -2.04 -0.39
N VAL A 128 17.49 -1.72 0.78
CA VAL A 128 18.15 -2.68 1.68
C VAL A 128 17.14 -3.21 2.68
N PRO A 129 17.10 -4.51 2.98
CA PRO A 129 16.22 -5.03 4.01
C PRO A 129 16.59 -4.46 5.38
N ASN A 130 15.57 -3.98 6.09
CA ASN A 130 15.70 -3.55 7.48
C ASN A 130 15.96 -4.76 8.40
N PRO A 131 17.06 -4.82 9.16
CA PRO A 131 17.42 -5.99 9.99
C PRO A 131 16.48 -6.21 11.18
N TYR A 132 15.61 -5.25 11.51
CA TYR A 132 14.69 -5.33 12.65
C TYR A 132 13.30 -5.87 12.26
N LEU A 133 13.00 -5.98 10.97
CA LEU A 133 11.67 -6.37 10.48
C LEU A 133 11.61 -7.84 10.11
N LYS A 134 10.46 -8.46 10.40
CA LYS A 134 10.13 -9.80 9.89
C LYS A 134 9.76 -9.73 8.42
N THR A 135 9.90 -10.84 7.72
CA THR A 135 9.51 -10.98 6.30
C THR A 135 8.39 -11.98 6.13
N SER A 136 7.50 -11.74 5.17
CA SER A 136 6.53 -12.73 4.69
C SER A 136 7.21 -13.82 3.87
N ASP A 137 6.46 -14.87 3.51
CA ASP A 137 6.93 -15.97 2.65
C ASP A 137 7.41 -15.51 1.26
N TRP A 138 6.98 -14.32 0.81
CA TRP A 138 7.42 -13.71 -0.45
C TRP A 138 8.58 -12.71 -0.27
N GLY A 139 9.18 -12.64 0.93
CA GLY A 139 10.31 -11.75 1.21
C GLY A 139 9.93 -10.28 1.43
N TRP A 140 8.63 -9.99 1.60
CA TRP A 140 8.15 -8.62 1.87
C TRP A 140 8.28 -8.34 3.36
N GLN A 141 8.93 -7.23 3.72
CA GLN A 141 9.06 -6.86 5.13
C GLN A 141 7.70 -6.43 5.70
N ILE A 142 7.43 -6.80 6.95
CA ILE A 142 6.18 -6.46 7.64
C ILE A 142 6.51 -5.35 8.64
N ASP A 143 5.98 -4.16 8.39
CA ASP A 143 6.23 -2.96 9.20
C ASP A 143 4.95 -2.18 9.49
N PRO A 144 4.18 -2.55 10.51
CA PRO A 144 2.99 -1.77 10.86
C PRO A 144 3.36 -0.33 11.30
N GLN A 145 4.50 -0.13 11.98
CA GLN A 145 4.91 1.20 12.45
C GLN A 145 5.27 2.13 11.30
N GLY A 146 5.77 1.57 10.19
CA GLY A 146 6.00 2.32 8.97
C GLY A 146 4.74 2.91 8.35
N LEU A 147 3.56 2.32 8.58
CA LEU A 147 2.29 2.91 8.19
C LEU A 147 2.00 4.19 9.00
N ARG A 148 2.17 4.17 10.32
CA ARG A 148 2.05 5.38 11.16
C ARG A 148 3.06 6.45 10.75
N TYR A 149 4.29 6.05 10.45
CA TYR A 149 5.34 6.97 10.00
C TYR A 149 4.96 7.68 8.69
N ILE A 150 4.53 6.95 7.66
CA ILE A 150 4.19 7.57 6.37
C ILE A 150 2.93 8.43 6.45
N LEU A 151 1.95 8.05 7.30
CA LEU A 151 0.77 8.86 7.59
C LEU A 151 1.17 10.23 8.16
N ASN A 152 1.97 10.25 9.22
CA ASN A 152 2.48 11.49 9.81
C ASN A 152 3.31 12.29 8.80
N LEU A 153 4.24 11.65 8.08
CA LEU A 153 5.07 12.32 7.08
C LEU A 153 4.25 13.02 6.00
N LEU A 154 3.25 12.33 5.44
CA LEU A 154 2.39 12.90 4.40
C LEU A 154 1.51 14.02 4.95
N TYR A 155 0.95 13.84 6.14
CA TYR A 155 0.11 14.85 6.77
C TYR A 155 0.91 16.10 7.13
N ASP A 156 2.05 15.98 7.80
CA ASP A 156 2.96 17.09 8.12
C ASP A 156 3.39 17.85 6.86
N ARG A 157 3.61 17.12 5.76
CA ARG A 157 4.10 17.69 4.50
C ARG A 157 3.02 18.46 3.72
N TYR A 158 1.78 18.00 3.78
CA TYR A 158 0.72 18.43 2.87
C TYR A 158 -0.51 19.04 3.55
N GLN A 159 -0.78 18.68 4.81
CA GLN A 159 -1.95 19.12 5.58
C GLN A 159 -3.25 18.90 4.80
N LYS A 160 -3.36 17.73 4.16
CA LYS A 160 -4.54 17.26 3.45
C LYS A 160 -4.98 15.91 4.01
N PRO A 161 -6.28 15.59 3.96
CA PRO A 161 -6.77 14.28 4.39
C PRO A 161 -6.08 13.14 3.64
N LEU A 162 -5.93 11.99 4.28
CA LEU A 162 -5.24 10.81 3.75
C LEU A 162 -6.20 9.63 3.58
N PHE A 163 -6.07 8.90 2.46
CA PHE A 163 -6.85 7.69 2.19
C PHE A 163 -5.91 6.52 1.90
N ILE A 164 -5.88 5.53 2.79
CA ILE A 164 -5.14 4.28 2.56
C ILE A 164 -5.97 3.42 1.60
N VAL A 165 -5.62 3.43 0.31
CA VAL A 165 -6.42 2.76 -0.73
C VAL A 165 -6.00 1.30 -0.96
N GLU A 166 -4.86 0.91 -0.41
CA GLU A 166 -4.36 -0.45 -0.53
C GLU A 166 -3.44 -0.81 0.63
N ASN A 167 -3.83 -1.81 1.43
CA ASN A 167 -2.94 -2.53 2.35
C ASN A 167 -3.43 -3.98 2.51
N GLY A 168 -2.51 -4.94 2.58
CA GLY A 168 -2.90 -6.34 2.76
C GLY A 168 -1.73 -7.31 2.80
N LEU A 169 -2.05 -8.57 3.12
CA LEU A 169 -1.09 -9.65 3.18
C LEU A 169 -1.43 -10.75 2.17
N GLY A 170 -0.54 -10.96 1.21
CA GLY A 170 -0.56 -12.10 0.31
C GLY A 170 0.03 -13.34 1.00
N ALA A 171 -0.72 -14.43 1.05
CA ALA A 171 -0.31 -15.68 1.67
C ALA A 171 -0.81 -16.91 0.88
N VAL A 172 -0.22 -18.08 1.13
CA VAL A 172 -0.76 -19.35 0.62
C VAL A 172 -1.88 -19.81 1.56
N ASP A 173 -3.13 -19.50 1.21
CA ASP A 173 -4.27 -19.98 1.99
C ASP A 173 -4.62 -21.42 1.66
N LYS A 174 -5.05 -22.19 2.67
CA LYS A 174 -5.56 -23.56 2.52
C LYS A 174 -7.04 -23.63 2.88
N LEU A 175 -7.85 -24.15 1.96
CA LEU A 175 -9.25 -24.42 2.21
C LEU A 175 -9.39 -25.65 3.12
N VAL A 176 -10.09 -25.49 4.24
CA VAL A 176 -10.33 -26.52 5.25
C VAL A 176 -11.81 -26.57 5.62
N ARG A 177 -12.21 -27.53 6.45
CA ARG A 177 -13.53 -27.55 7.09
C ARG A 177 -13.42 -27.12 8.55
N ASP A 178 -14.34 -26.29 9.01
CA ASP A 178 -14.47 -25.94 10.43
C ASP A 178 -15.17 -27.06 11.22
N GLU A 179 -15.34 -26.88 12.53
CA GLU A 179 -16.02 -27.84 13.43
C GLU A 179 -17.49 -28.12 13.03
N LYS A 180 -18.09 -27.26 12.21
CA LYS A 180 -19.46 -27.38 11.70
C LYS A 180 -19.48 -27.88 10.24
N GLU A 181 -18.36 -28.42 9.76
CA GLU A 181 -18.17 -28.96 8.41
C GLU A 181 -18.27 -27.91 7.28
N ASN A 182 -18.21 -26.61 7.58
CA ASN A 182 -18.24 -25.55 6.57
C ASN A 182 -16.85 -25.33 5.97
N LYS A 183 -16.78 -25.14 4.65
CA LYS A 183 -15.53 -24.77 3.96
C LYS A 183 -15.11 -23.36 4.36
N THR A 184 -13.88 -23.20 4.85
CA THR A 184 -13.31 -21.91 5.26
C THR A 184 -11.77 -21.93 5.14
N VAL A 185 -11.13 -20.81 5.50
CA VAL A 185 -9.67 -20.70 5.65
C VAL A 185 -9.39 -20.13 7.04
N ILE A 186 -8.48 -20.78 7.77
CA ILE A 186 -7.98 -20.29 9.06
C ILE A 186 -6.76 -19.41 8.80
N ASP A 187 -6.98 -18.11 8.63
CA ASP A 187 -5.98 -17.12 8.23
C ASP A 187 -5.65 -16.11 9.34
N ASP A 188 -5.31 -16.63 10.52
CA ASP A 188 -4.91 -15.83 11.68
C ASP A 188 -3.70 -14.92 11.41
N TYR A 189 -2.81 -15.31 10.49
CA TYR A 189 -1.70 -14.46 10.03
C TYR A 189 -2.17 -13.19 9.34
N ARG A 190 -3.27 -13.25 8.59
CA ARG A 190 -3.87 -12.09 7.90
C ARG A 190 -4.56 -11.17 8.89
N ILE A 191 -5.32 -11.76 9.82
CA ILE A 191 -5.93 -11.03 10.95
C ILE A 191 -4.84 -10.29 11.73
N LYS A 192 -3.74 -10.98 12.09
CA LYS A 192 -2.65 -10.36 12.83
C LYS A 192 -2.03 -9.20 12.05
N TYR A 193 -1.69 -9.40 10.78
CA TYR A 193 -1.10 -8.35 9.94
C TYR A 193 -1.99 -7.10 9.90
N LEU A 194 -3.27 -7.28 9.55
CA LEU A 194 -4.20 -6.17 9.43
C LEU A 194 -4.47 -5.50 10.78
N LYS A 195 -4.61 -6.28 11.86
CA LYS A 195 -4.76 -5.74 13.22
C LYS A 195 -3.58 -4.87 13.62
N ASP A 196 -2.35 -5.35 13.43
CA ASP A 196 -1.14 -4.60 13.77
C ASP A 196 -1.09 -3.26 12.99
N HIS A 197 -1.49 -3.24 11.71
CA HIS A 197 -1.50 -2.03 10.87
C HIS A 197 -2.62 -1.06 11.28
N LEU A 198 -3.85 -1.55 11.49
CA LEU A 198 -4.98 -0.70 11.88
C LEU A 198 -4.80 -0.06 13.25
N ILE A 199 -4.13 -0.73 14.18
CA ILE A 199 -3.71 -0.10 15.45
C ILE A 199 -2.79 1.09 15.17
N GLN A 200 -1.84 0.97 14.25
CA GLN A 200 -0.96 2.08 13.87
C GLN A 200 -1.68 3.20 13.11
N VAL A 201 -2.75 2.89 12.37
CA VAL A 201 -3.65 3.91 11.80
C VAL A 201 -4.37 4.66 12.92
N SER A 202 -4.91 3.96 13.91
CA SER A 202 -5.56 4.59 15.08
C SER A 202 -4.60 5.51 15.82
N GLU A 203 -3.37 5.07 16.03
CA GLU A 203 -2.32 5.89 16.65
C GLU A 203 -1.98 7.14 15.83
N ALA A 204 -1.96 7.05 14.51
CA ALA A 204 -1.75 8.22 13.64
C ALA A 204 -2.93 9.21 13.71
N ILE A 205 -4.16 8.72 13.86
CA ILE A 205 -5.34 9.57 14.08
C ILE A 205 -5.19 10.31 15.42
N GLU A 206 -4.73 9.64 16.48
CA GLU A 206 -4.42 10.27 17.77
C GLU A 206 -3.25 11.28 17.67
N ASP A 207 -2.29 11.06 16.76
CA ASP A 207 -1.23 12.04 16.44
C ASP A 207 -1.79 13.30 15.74
N GLY A 208 -3.05 13.29 15.30
CA GLY A 208 -3.73 14.39 14.62
C GLY A 208 -3.84 14.24 13.11
N VAL A 209 -3.48 13.08 12.55
CA VAL A 209 -3.60 12.82 11.11
C VAL A 209 -5.06 12.59 10.70
N GLU A 210 -5.54 13.37 9.73
CA GLU A 210 -6.88 13.16 9.17
C GLU A 210 -6.89 11.99 8.19
N VAL A 211 -7.35 10.82 8.64
CA VAL A 211 -7.50 9.62 7.80
C VAL A 211 -8.97 9.43 7.45
N ILE A 212 -9.31 9.51 6.16
CA ILE A 212 -10.70 9.46 5.66
C ILE A 212 -11.16 8.04 5.30
N GLY A 213 -10.24 7.08 5.22
CA GLY A 213 -10.60 5.70 4.92
C GLY A 213 -9.43 4.73 4.83
N TYR A 214 -9.77 3.45 4.87
CA TYR A 214 -8.86 2.33 4.72
C TYR A 214 -9.52 1.21 3.91
N THR A 215 -8.95 0.90 2.74
CA THR A 215 -9.41 -0.22 1.90
C THR A 215 -8.37 -1.31 1.83
N THR A 216 -8.75 -2.49 2.31
CA THR A 216 -7.93 -3.71 2.25
C THR A 216 -7.73 -4.13 0.79
N TRP A 217 -6.51 -4.50 0.43
CA TRP A 217 -6.22 -4.99 -0.91
C TRP A 217 -6.89 -6.34 -1.18
N GLY A 218 -7.57 -6.42 -2.33
CA GLY A 218 -8.15 -7.65 -2.85
C GLY A 218 -9.11 -8.31 -1.87
N CYS A 219 -10.21 -7.65 -1.51
CA CYS A 219 -11.22 -8.14 -0.55
C CYS A 219 -11.77 -9.55 -0.88
N ILE A 220 -11.71 -9.93 -2.15
CA ILE A 220 -11.93 -11.27 -2.68
C ILE A 220 -10.65 -11.73 -3.41
N ASP A 221 -10.34 -13.02 -3.34
CA ASP A 221 -9.17 -13.56 -4.04
C ASP A 221 -9.21 -13.24 -5.54
N LEU A 222 -8.07 -12.82 -6.05
CA LEU A 222 -7.85 -12.33 -7.41
C LEU A 222 -6.49 -12.81 -7.93
N VAL A 223 -6.27 -12.67 -9.23
CA VAL A 223 -4.96 -12.93 -9.85
C VAL A 223 -3.98 -11.86 -9.39
N SER A 224 -2.89 -12.24 -8.74
CA SER A 224 -1.88 -11.28 -8.27
C SER A 224 -1.21 -10.53 -9.42
N ALA A 225 -0.96 -9.22 -9.26
CA ALA A 225 -0.35 -8.41 -10.31
C ALA A 225 1.12 -8.77 -10.59
N SER A 226 1.88 -9.14 -9.56
CA SER A 226 3.34 -9.34 -9.68
C SER A 226 3.73 -10.68 -10.30
N THR A 227 3.00 -11.75 -9.98
CA THR A 227 3.35 -13.12 -10.40
C THR A 227 2.27 -13.75 -11.28
N ALA A 228 1.12 -13.10 -11.47
CA ALA A 228 -0.03 -13.65 -12.18
C ALA A 228 -0.53 -14.99 -11.60
N GLU A 229 -0.36 -15.17 -10.29
CA GLU A 229 -0.74 -16.39 -9.55
C GLU A 229 -2.00 -16.16 -8.70
N PHE A 230 -2.83 -17.19 -8.60
CA PHE A 230 -3.90 -17.39 -7.61
C PHE A 230 -3.39 -17.98 -6.29
N ARG A 231 -2.24 -18.68 -6.27
CA ARG A 231 -1.68 -19.25 -5.04
C ARG A 231 -1.38 -18.19 -3.98
N LYS A 232 -1.01 -16.96 -4.39
CA LYS A 232 -0.83 -15.81 -3.50
C LYS A 232 -2.17 -15.08 -3.30
N ARG A 233 -2.82 -15.36 -2.18
CA ARG A 233 -4.20 -14.91 -1.89
C ARG A 233 -4.22 -13.74 -0.92
N TYR A 234 -5.09 -12.76 -1.17
CA TYR A 234 -5.24 -11.55 -0.35
C TYR A 234 -6.61 -11.44 0.33
N GLY A 235 -7.62 -12.12 -0.21
CA GLY A 235 -9.04 -11.97 0.15
C GLY A 235 -9.41 -12.20 1.59
N PHE A 236 -10.50 -11.58 2.00
CA PHE A 236 -11.37 -12.11 3.04
C PHE A 236 -12.28 -13.22 2.50
N ILE A 237 -12.49 -13.24 1.18
CA ILE A 237 -13.29 -14.24 0.48
C ILE A 237 -12.37 -15.11 -0.36
N TYR A 238 -12.26 -16.38 -0.01
CA TYR A 238 -11.55 -17.37 -0.80
C TYR A 238 -12.31 -17.65 -2.09
N VAL A 239 -11.61 -17.73 -3.21
CA VAL A 239 -12.17 -18.19 -4.50
C VAL A 239 -11.53 -19.52 -4.86
N ASP A 240 -12.36 -20.54 -5.10
CA ASP A 240 -11.92 -21.86 -5.56
C ASP A 240 -11.45 -21.81 -7.01
N ARG A 241 -10.23 -21.33 -7.20
CA ARG A 241 -9.52 -21.22 -8.46
C ARG A 241 -8.02 -21.34 -8.21
N ASN A 242 -7.34 -22.16 -8.99
CA ASN A 242 -5.90 -22.42 -8.88
C ASN A 242 -5.15 -21.90 -10.12
N ASP A 243 -3.81 -21.90 -10.04
CA ASP A 243 -2.92 -21.40 -11.10
C ASP A 243 -3.06 -22.18 -12.42
N ASP A 244 -3.35 -23.48 -12.33
CA ASP A 244 -3.60 -24.37 -13.49
C ASP A 244 -4.98 -24.15 -14.14
N GLY A 245 -5.78 -23.23 -13.59
CA GLY A 245 -7.13 -22.93 -14.05
C GLY A 245 -8.20 -23.90 -13.53
N ASN A 246 -7.88 -24.87 -12.68
CA ASN A 246 -8.88 -25.72 -12.04
C ASN A 246 -9.57 -24.99 -10.88
N GLY A 247 -10.75 -25.48 -10.48
CA GLY A 247 -11.57 -24.93 -9.40
C GLY A 247 -12.96 -24.50 -9.86
N THR A 248 -13.92 -24.51 -8.93
CA THR A 248 -15.35 -24.29 -9.18
C THR A 248 -15.76 -22.82 -9.28
N LEU A 249 -14.86 -21.90 -8.91
CA LEU A 249 -15.16 -20.48 -8.64
C LEU A 249 -16.14 -20.28 -7.48
N GLU A 250 -16.42 -21.28 -6.64
CA GLU A 250 -17.18 -21.05 -5.41
C GLU A 250 -16.44 -20.08 -4.47
N ARG A 251 -17.22 -19.35 -3.67
CA ARG A 251 -16.71 -18.34 -2.74
C ARG A 251 -16.92 -18.82 -1.31
N TYR A 252 -15.88 -18.74 -0.49
CA TYR A 252 -15.94 -19.11 0.93
C TYR A 252 -15.39 -17.98 1.80
N ARG A 253 -16.11 -17.67 2.88
CA ARG A 253 -15.66 -16.66 3.84
C ARG A 253 -14.53 -17.24 4.68
N LYS A 254 -13.38 -16.55 4.70
CA LYS A 254 -12.24 -16.88 5.56
C LYS A 254 -12.53 -16.44 7.00
N LYS A 255 -11.71 -16.86 7.97
CA LYS A 255 -11.83 -16.40 9.37
C LYS A 255 -11.72 -14.87 9.45
N SER A 256 -10.78 -14.30 8.69
CA SER A 256 -10.55 -12.86 8.56
C SER A 256 -11.78 -12.06 8.07
N PHE A 257 -12.69 -12.66 7.30
CA PHE A 257 -13.95 -12.03 6.90
C PHE A 257 -14.79 -11.62 8.10
N TYR A 258 -14.97 -12.55 9.04
CA TYR A 258 -15.80 -12.32 10.23
C TYR A 258 -15.10 -11.37 11.20
N TRP A 259 -13.78 -11.48 11.33
CA TRP A 259 -13.00 -10.52 12.10
C TRP A 259 -13.13 -9.10 11.56
N TYR A 260 -12.96 -8.89 10.24
CA TYR A 260 -13.04 -7.55 9.66
C TYR A 260 -14.48 -6.99 9.66
N LYS A 261 -15.49 -7.87 9.56
CA LYS A 261 -16.89 -7.49 9.80
C LYS A 261 -17.06 -6.85 11.18
N GLU A 262 -16.48 -7.46 12.22
CA GLU A 262 -16.52 -6.95 13.59
C GLU A 262 -15.78 -5.62 13.74
N VAL A 263 -14.62 -5.48 13.10
CA VAL A 263 -13.88 -4.21 13.05
C VAL A 263 -14.74 -3.09 12.47
N ILE A 264 -15.43 -3.34 11.34
CA ILE A 264 -16.32 -2.35 10.72
C ILE A 264 -17.51 -2.04 11.62
N SER A 265 -18.21 -3.05 12.15
CA SER A 265 -19.41 -2.82 12.98
C SER A 265 -19.13 -2.13 14.30
N SER A 266 -17.91 -2.27 14.82
CA SER A 266 -17.43 -1.61 16.03
C SER A 266 -16.73 -0.28 15.74
N ASN A 267 -16.65 0.16 14.48
CA ASN A 267 -15.87 1.32 14.05
C ASN A 267 -14.43 1.32 14.60
N GLY A 268 -13.79 0.15 14.61
CA GLY A 268 -12.41 -0.03 15.08
C GLY A 268 -12.25 -0.42 16.56
N GLU A 269 -13.26 -0.25 17.42
CA GLU A 269 -13.13 -0.51 18.87
C GLU A 269 -12.71 -1.95 19.20
N SER A 270 -13.19 -2.93 18.42
CA SER A 270 -12.83 -4.36 18.59
C SER A 270 -11.33 -4.66 18.41
N LEU A 271 -10.54 -3.75 17.85
CA LEU A 271 -9.09 -3.90 17.74
C LEU A 271 -8.42 -3.91 19.13
N PHE A 272 -8.98 -3.18 20.09
CA PHE A 272 -8.40 -2.96 21.42
C PHE A 272 -8.94 -3.88 22.50
N THR A 273 -10.08 -4.53 22.25
CA THR A 273 -10.63 -5.52 23.17
C THR A 273 -9.79 -6.80 23.18
N LYS A 274 -9.38 -7.26 24.37
CA LYS A 274 -8.75 -8.57 24.55
C LYS A 274 -9.80 -9.68 24.40
N ASP A 275 -9.55 -10.55 23.42
CA ASP A 275 -10.15 -11.87 23.24
C ASP A 275 -11.68 -11.95 23.06
N LEU A 276 -12.12 -12.13 21.80
CA LEU A 276 -13.25 -13.02 21.54
C LEU A 276 -12.65 -14.41 21.30
N ARG A 277 -12.70 -15.23 22.36
CA ARG A 277 -12.42 -16.68 22.31
C ARG A 277 -13.40 -17.39 21.39
#